data_AF-A0A8H4ARQ7-F1
#
_entry.id   AF-A0A8H4ARQ7-F1
#
_cell.length_a   1.000
_cell.length_b   1.000
_cell.length_c   1.000
_cell.angle_alpha   90.00
_cell.angle_beta   90.00
_cell.angle_gamma   90.00
#
_symmetry.space_group_name_H-M   'P 1'
#
loop_
_entity.id
_entity.type
_entity.pdbx_description
1 polymer ?
#
loop_
_entity_poly.entity_id
_entity_poly.type
_entity_poly.pdbx_seq_one_letter_code
_entity_poly.pdbx_strand_id
1 'polypeptide(L)'
;MSHLLKIKKSIHKPLNLKISVEGEPDSDEFISSSKFWKNSKTKALLSFLAENFDIYCKNKIKFYAATVIEIGNNRTSTQVNNKIQSLQSIYKKENKEETDKAN
;
A
#
# COMPACT_ATOMS: atom_id res chain seq x y z
N MET A 1 -41.34 -24.96 -4.86
CA MET A 1 -41.04 -23.56 -5.25
C MET A 1 -40.02 -23.01 -4.25
N SER A 2 -38.78 -22.76 -4.68
CA SER A 2 -37.70 -22.32 -3.79
C SER A 2 -37.10 -21.03 -4.36
N HIS A 3 -37.36 -19.89 -3.70
CA HIS A 3 -36.66 -18.63 -3.98
C HIS A 3 -36.22 -17.98 -2.68
N LEU A 4 -34.94 -18.18 -2.38
CA LEU A 4 -34.20 -17.56 -1.29
C LEU A 4 -33.87 -16.09 -1.60
N LEU A 5 -34.40 -15.22 -0.74
CA LEU A 5 -33.77 -14.05 -0.10
C LEU A 5 -32.79 -13.18 -0.93
N LYS A 6 -33.27 -12.01 -1.39
CA LYS A 6 -32.42 -10.87 -1.76
C LYS A 6 -32.39 -9.87 -0.62
N ILE A 7 -31.25 -9.72 0.05
CA ILE A 7 -31.00 -8.61 0.99
C ILE A 7 -29.87 -7.77 0.41
N LYS A 8 -30.20 -6.59 -0.12
CA LYS A 8 -29.26 -5.48 -0.31
C LYS A 8 -29.72 -4.31 0.57
N LYS A 9 -29.08 -4.17 1.73
CA LYS A 9 -29.03 -2.96 2.58
C LYS A 9 -27.59 -2.43 2.48
N SER A 10 -27.26 -1.15 2.60
CA SER A 10 -27.97 0.12 2.69
C SER A 10 -26.84 1.15 2.53
N ILE A 11 -26.96 2.11 1.63
CA ILE A 11 -25.97 3.18 1.47
C ILE A 11 -26.28 4.24 2.53
N HIS A 12 -25.42 4.38 3.54
CA HIS A 12 -25.41 5.55 4.41
C HIS A 12 -24.06 6.27 4.26
N LYS A 13 -24.10 7.39 3.53
CA LYS A 13 -23.39 8.63 3.91
C LYS A 13 -24.35 9.39 4.84
N PRO A 14 -23.85 10.12 5.85
CA PRO A 14 -23.49 11.51 5.58
C PRO A 14 -22.29 12.09 6.33
N LEU A 15 -21.93 13.27 5.80
CA LEU A 15 -21.00 14.34 6.15
C LEU A 15 -20.69 14.65 7.64
N ASN A 16 -19.55 15.37 7.76
CA ASN A 16 -19.17 16.39 8.75
C ASN A 16 -18.70 15.90 10.12
N LEU A 17 -17.47 16.25 10.52
CA LEU A 17 -17.21 17.51 11.23
C LEU A 17 -15.70 17.68 11.57
N LYS A 18 -15.17 18.81 11.10
CA LYS A 18 -14.00 19.62 11.49
C LYS A 18 -13.01 19.05 12.52
N ILE A 19 -11.74 18.96 12.09
CA ILE A 19 -10.61 19.41 12.93
C ILE A 19 -9.84 20.44 12.11
N SER A 20 -9.89 21.67 12.59
CA SER A 20 -9.14 22.83 12.14
C SER A 20 -7.83 22.85 12.92
N VAL A 21 -6.69 22.85 12.22
CA VAL A 21 -5.49 23.60 12.61
C VAL A 21 -4.80 24.04 11.32
N GLU A 22 -4.43 25.31 11.34
CA GLU A 22 -4.06 26.22 10.27
C GLU A 22 -2.80 25.81 9.50
N GLY A 23 -2.85 26.01 8.17
CA GLY A 23 -1.75 25.80 7.22
C GLY A 23 -2.29 25.69 5.79
N GLU A 24 -2.71 26.82 5.21
CA GLU A 24 -3.17 26.96 3.81
C GLU A 24 -1.97 27.12 2.83
N PRO A 25 -2.15 27.08 1.50
CA PRO A 25 -2.33 25.87 0.69
C PRO A 25 -1.32 25.80 -0.48
N ASP A 26 -1.12 24.63 -1.09
CA ASP A 26 -1.04 24.62 -2.55
C ASP A 26 -1.43 23.26 -3.15
N SER A 27 -2.36 23.33 -4.10
CA SER A 27 -2.90 22.30 -4.96
C SER A 27 -3.48 21.05 -4.31
N ASP A 28 -4.81 21.09 -4.14
CA ASP A 28 -5.71 19.95 -4.26
C ASP A 28 -5.58 19.29 -5.65
N GLU A 29 -4.42 18.69 -5.95
CA GLU A 29 -4.42 17.54 -6.82
C GLU A 29 -4.83 16.37 -5.94
N PHE A 30 -6.08 15.92 -6.09
CA PHE A 30 -6.55 14.68 -5.48
C PHE A 30 -5.79 13.53 -6.15
N ILE A 31 -4.50 13.39 -5.83
CA ILE A 31 -3.66 12.29 -6.26
C ILE A 31 -4.36 11.07 -5.67
N SER A 32 -5.01 10.30 -6.55
CA SER A 32 -5.66 9.05 -6.22
C SER A 32 -4.80 8.33 -5.18
N SER A 33 -5.30 8.23 -3.94
CA SER A 33 -4.51 7.77 -2.77
C SER A 33 -3.90 6.37 -2.98
N SER A 34 -4.38 5.68 -4.02
CA SER A 34 -3.86 4.44 -4.58
C SER A 34 -2.42 4.53 -5.12
N LYS A 35 -1.94 5.71 -5.56
CA LYS A 35 -0.57 5.93 -6.04
C LYS A 35 0.39 6.31 -4.92
N PHE A 36 -0.05 7.11 -3.95
CA PHE A 36 0.83 7.65 -2.91
C PHE A 36 1.00 6.70 -1.73
N TRP A 37 2.22 6.22 -1.47
CA TRP A 37 2.55 5.40 -0.30
C TRP A 37 3.11 6.28 0.82
N LYS A 38 2.33 6.50 1.89
CA LYS A 38 2.82 7.17 3.10
C LYS A 38 4.05 6.44 3.67
N ASN A 39 5.00 7.17 4.25
CA ASN A 39 6.21 6.59 4.83
C ASN A 39 5.92 5.51 5.88
N SER A 40 4.92 5.73 6.74
CA SER A 40 4.46 4.73 7.70
C SER A 40 4.00 3.42 7.04
N LYS A 41 3.33 3.50 5.89
CA LYS A 41 2.89 2.33 5.13
C LYS A 41 4.04 1.62 4.42
N THR A 42 5.01 2.37 3.90
CA THR A 42 6.23 1.79 3.35
C THR A 42 7.02 1.05 4.42
N LYS A 43 7.16 1.64 5.63
CA LYS A 43 7.82 0.98 6.77
C LYS A 43 7.10 -0.29 7.22
N ALA A 44 5.76 -0.24 7.32
CA ALA A 44 4.96 -1.42 7.66
C ALA A 44 5.12 -2.53 6.61
N LEU A 45 5.14 -2.20 5.32
CA LEU A 45 5.38 -3.16 4.25
C LEU A 45 6.76 -3.82 4.34
N LEU A 46 7.81 -3.02 4.59
CA LEU A 46 9.17 -3.56 4.73
C LEU A 46 9.32 -4.43 5.98
N SER A 47 8.68 -4.04 7.09
CA SER A 47 8.69 -4.83 8.33
C SER A 47 7.98 -6.17 8.11
N PHE A 48 6.79 -6.14 7.51
CA PHE A 48 6.04 -7.36 7.17
C PHE A 48 6.81 -8.26 6.20
N LEU A 49 7.52 -7.67 5.22
CA LEU A 49 8.38 -8.40 4.29
C LEU A 49 9.53 -9.09 5.03
N ALA A 50 10.17 -8.42 5.99
CA ALA A 50 11.27 -8.99 6.77
C ALA A 50 10.79 -10.16 7.65
N GLU A 51 9.65 -9.99 8.34
CA GLU A 51 9.06 -11.02 9.20
C GLU A 51 8.55 -12.24 8.42
N ASN A 52 8.11 -12.05 7.17
CA ASN A 52 7.52 -13.09 6.33
C ASN A 52 8.37 -13.39 5.09
N PHE A 53 9.68 -13.17 5.18
CA PHE A 53 10.58 -13.27 4.02
C PHE A 53 10.58 -14.67 3.41
N ASP A 54 10.51 -15.72 4.23
CA ASP A 54 10.39 -17.11 3.76
C ASP A 54 9.19 -17.32 2.85
N ILE A 55 8.04 -16.73 3.22
CA ILE A 55 6.80 -16.83 2.43
C ILE A 55 6.97 -16.05 1.13
N TYR A 56 7.58 -14.87 1.18
CA TYR A 56 7.89 -14.09 -0.02
C TYR A 56 8.78 -14.88 -1.00
N CYS A 57 9.79 -15.59 -0.50
CA CYS A 57 10.68 -16.41 -1.33
C CYS A 57 9.99 -17.65 -1.92
N LYS A 58 9.23 -18.39 -1.11
CA LYS A 58 8.65 -19.68 -1.50
C LYS A 58 7.33 -19.54 -2.25
N ASN A 59 6.51 -18.55 -1.90
CA ASN A 59 5.18 -18.35 -2.47
C ASN A 59 4.74 -16.88 -2.42
N LYS A 60 5.15 -16.12 -3.45
CA LYS A 60 4.83 -14.70 -3.60
C LYS A 60 3.33 -14.40 -3.60
N ILE A 61 2.51 -15.27 -4.21
CA ILE A 61 1.06 -15.07 -4.28
C ILE A 61 0.47 -15.07 -2.87
N LYS A 62 0.83 -16.06 -2.05
CA LYS A 62 0.41 -16.15 -0.66
C LYS A 62 0.89 -14.95 0.16
N PHE A 63 2.14 -14.54 -0.05
CA PHE A 63 2.69 -13.35 0.61
C PHE A 63 1.87 -12.08 0.28
N TYR A 64 1.59 -11.81 -0.99
CA TYR A 64 0.85 -10.61 -1.38
C TYR A 64 -0.58 -10.64 -0.85
N ALA A 65 -1.24 -11.80 -0.86
CA ALA A 65 -2.57 -11.96 -0.27
C ALA A 65 -2.57 -11.64 1.24
N ALA A 66 -1.62 -12.20 2.00
CA ALA A 66 -1.47 -11.91 3.42
C ALA A 66 -1.17 -10.42 3.67
N THR A 67 -0.31 -9.82 2.86
CA THR A 67 0.03 -8.40 2.95
C THR A 67 -1.19 -7.51 2.74
N VAL A 68 -2.07 -7.84 1.78
CA VAL A 68 -3.31 -7.08 1.54
C VAL A 68 -4.28 -7.19 2.71
N ILE A 69 -4.33 -8.34 3.38
CA ILE A 69 -5.20 -8.54 4.56
C ILE A 69 -4.68 -7.73 5.75
N GLU A 70 -3.38 -7.84 6.05
CA GLU A 70 -2.80 -7.27 7.27
C GLU A 70 -2.52 -5.76 7.18
N ILE A 71 -2.02 -5.31 6.04
CA ILE A 71 -1.56 -3.91 5.89
C ILE A 71 -2.14 -3.20 4.66
N GLY A 72 -3.01 -3.90 3.92
CA GLY A 72 -3.47 -3.48 2.60
C GLY A 72 -4.17 -2.15 2.59
N ASN A 73 -5.01 -1.79 3.57
CA ASN A 73 -5.72 -0.50 3.60
C ASN A 73 -6.24 -0.07 2.20
N ASN A 74 -6.99 -0.96 1.53
CA ASN A 74 -7.52 -0.81 0.16
C ASN A 74 -6.47 -0.92 -0.97
N ARG A 75 -5.27 -1.43 -0.69
CA ARG A 75 -4.28 -1.81 -1.71
C ARG A 75 -4.56 -3.20 -2.23
N THR A 76 -4.32 -3.41 -3.52
CA THR A 76 -4.36 -4.73 -4.15
C THR A 76 -2.99 -5.41 -4.10
N SER A 77 -2.97 -6.74 -4.28
CA SER A 77 -1.74 -7.52 -4.38
C SER A 77 -0.80 -6.97 -5.46
N THR A 78 -1.37 -6.52 -6.57
CA THR A 78 -0.61 -5.87 -7.67
C THR A 78 0.05 -4.58 -7.21
N GLN A 79 -0.65 -3.74 -6.44
CA GLN A 79 -0.08 -2.49 -5.91
C GLN A 79 1.03 -2.74 -4.90
N VAL A 80 0.89 -3.78 -4.06
CA VAL A 80 1.92 -4.23 -3.13
C VAL A 80 3.16 -4.72 -3.91
N ASN A 81 2.96 -5.56 -4.91
CA ASN A 81 4.05 -6.06 -5.75
C ASN A 81 4.81 -4.92 -6.45
N ASN A 82 4.08 -4.02 -7.10
CA ASN A 82 4.68 -2.87 -7.79
C ASN A 82 5.49 -1.99 -6.83
N LYS A 83 5.03 -1.82 -5.59
CA LYS A 83 5.76 -1.07 -4.57
C LYS A 83 7.06 -1.76 -4.18
N ILE A 84 7.04 -3.08 -3.94
CA ILE A 84 8.26 -3.83 -3.60
C ILE A 84 9.27 -3.77 -4.75
N GLN A 85 8.84 -3.94 -5.99
CA GLN A 85 9.73 -3.82 -7.15
C GLN A 85 10.35 -2.42 -7.26
N SER A 86 9.54 -1.37 -7.05
CA SER A 86 10.05 0.01 -7.05
C SER A 86 11.11 0.22 -5.97
N LEU A 87 10.89 -0.27 -4.75
CA LEU A 87 11.87 -0.18 -3.66
C LEU A 87 13.15 -0.95 -3.98
N GLN A 88 13.05 -2.14 -4.56
CA GLN A 88 14.21 -2.92 -5.00
C GLN A 88 15.02 -2.19 -6.08
N SER A 89 14.36 -1.56 -7.05
CA SER A 89 15.02 -0.80 -8.10
C SER A 89 15.75 0.43 -7.56
N ILE A 90 15.13 1.15 -6.61
CA ILE A 90 15.76 2.30 -5.94
C ILE A 90 17.01 1.84 -5.19
N TYR A 91 16.89 0.80 -4.36
CA TYR A 91 18.02 0.24 -3.62
C TYR A 91 19.17 -0.16 -4.55
N LYS A 92 18.88 -0.89 -5.63
CA LYS A 92 19.91 -1.30 -6.60
C LYS A 92 20.59 -0.10 -7.25
N LYS A 93 19.84 0.96 -7.58
CA LYS A 93 20.39 2.18 -8.16
C LYS A 93 21.32 2.89 -7.18
N GLU A 94 20.87 3.08 -5.94
CA GLU A 94 21.64 3.75 -4.88
C GLU A 94 22.95 3.02 -4.60
N ASN A 95 22.92 1.69 -4.47
CA ASN A 95 24.14 0.89 -4.24
C ASN A 95 25.10 0.91 -5.43
N LYS A 96 24.58 0.94 -6.68
CA LYS A 96 25.44 1.05 -7.87
C LYS A 96 26.13 2.41 -7.93
N GLU A 97 25.40 3.48 -7.62
CA GLU A 97 25.93 4.83 -7.60
C GLU A 97 26.96 5.04 -6.47
N GLU A 98 26.80 4.32 -5.35
CA GLU A 98 27.78 4.29 -4.26
C GLU A 98 29.08 3.59 -4.68
N THR A 99 29.00 2.47 -5.40
CA THR A 99 30.19 1.77 -5.92
C THR A 99 30.93 2.54 -7.00
N ASP A 100 30.22 3.34 -7.81
CA ASP A 100 30.82 4.13 -8.90
C ASP A 100 31.50 5.42 -8.38
N LYS A 101 31.17 5.89 -7.18
CA LYS A 101 31.80 7.07 -6.53
C LYS A 101 33.01 6.74 -5.65
N ALA A 102 33.23 5.45 -5.37
CA ALA A 102 34.32 4.98 -4.52
C ALA A 102 35.59 4.61 -5.31
N ASN A 103 35.65 4.91 -6.62
CA ASN A 103 36.76 4.60 -7.52
C ASN A 103 37.33 5.84 -8.20
#